data_AF-A0A0R2C6W9-F1
#
_entry.id   AF-A0A0R2C6W9-F1
#
_cell.length_a   1.000
_cell.length_b   1.000
_cell.length_c   1.000
_cell.angle_alpha   90.00
_cell.angle_beta   90.00
_cell.angle_gamma   90.00
#
_symmetry.space_group_name_H-M   'P 1'
#
loop_
_entity.id
_entity.type
_entity.pdbx_description
1 polymer ?
#
loop_
_entity_poly.entity_id
_entity_poly.type
_entity_poly.pdbx_seq_one_letter_code
_entity_poly.pdbx_strand_id
1 'polypeptide(L)'
;MDNLPFTFLDSFAFWNKPQEDIEQCTDAEREKLFGQAYRPKFFPKDQLPHNLSEYIQQLKYVLVGMNPGNAIAEHPQEPFLNFHGSKNSADYRLAAAVYGTKLWGSLMTDLSQQIQSDSTKVRIDANDVQALEHHLDALGVAQDAVLVALGQTTFNNLNKFAQRKVLYIPHYSNSNNGSGDNRWDAKRVHSRILTMTK
;
A
#
# COMPACT_ATOMS: atom_id res chain seq x y z
N MET A 1 -23.75 -2.40 -0.01
CA MET A 1 -22.43 -1.75 0.14
C MET A 1 -22.73 -0.33 0.51
N ASP A 2 -22.18 0.16 1.62
CA ASP A 2 -22.26 1.57 1.97
C ASP A 2 -21.79 2.41 0.78
N ASN A 3 -22.44 3.54 0.53
CA ASN A 3 -22.14 4.41 -0.61
C ASN A 3 -20.89 5.25 -0.32
N LEU A 4 -19.78 4.56 -0.02
CA LEU A 4 -18.50 5.16 0.31
C LEU A 4 -17.86 5.74 -0.95
N PRO A 5 -17.24 6.93 -0.88
CA PRO A 5 -16.70 7.64 -2.05
C PRO A 5 -15.35 7.07 -2.52
N PHE A 6 -15.25 5.74 -2.66
CA PHE A 6 -14.04 5.11 -3.19
C PHE A 6 -13.71 5.60 -4.59
N THR A 7 -12.42 5.76 -4.84
CA THR A 7 -11.84 6.10 -6.13
C THR A 7 -11.13 4.89 -6.73
N PHE A 8 -10.69 5.01 -7.98
CA PHE A 8 -9.89 3.97 -8.63
C PHE A 8 -8.48 3.79 -8.01
N LEU A 9 -8.07 4.70 -7.13
CA LEU A 9 -6.80 4.62 -6.39
C LEU A 9 -6.89 3.72 -5.17
N ASP A 10 -8.10 3.55 -4.65
CA ASP A 10 -8.29 2.90 -3.36
C ASP A 10 -8.25 1.38 -3.52
N SER A 11 -7.64 0.74 -2.55
CA SER A 11 -7.52 -0.70 -2.43
C SER A 11 -7.33 -1.06 -0.95
N PHE A 12 -7.16 -2.34 -0.64
CA PHE A 12 -6.82 -2.80 0.70
C PHE A 12 -5.59 -3.70 0.61
N ALA A 13 -4.83 -3.76 1.70
CA ALA A 13 -3.63 -4.57 1.83
C ALA A 13 -3.95 -6.06 2.00
N PHE A 14 -4.68 -6.61 1.04
CA PHE A 14 -5.01 -8.02 0.89
C PHE A 14 -4.48 -8.53 -0.44
N TRP A 15 -3.85 -9.70 -0.39
CA TRP A 15 -3.37 -10.44 -1.55
C TRP A 15 -3.70 -11.92 -1.38
N ASN A 16 -3.53 -12.69 -2.46
CA ASN A 16 -3.51 -14.14 -2.38
C ASN A 16 -2.39 -14.59 -1.44
N LYS A 17 -2.74 -15.54 -0.57
CA LYS A 17 -1.81 -16.14 0.37
C LYS A 17 -1.15 -17.36 -0.28
N PRO A 18 0.13 -17.65 0.01
CA PRO A 18 0.74 -18.93 -0.32
C PRO A 18 -0.09 -20.10 0.26
N GLN A 19 -0.03 -21.26 -0.39
CA GLN A 19 -0.67 -22.47 0.14
C GLN A 19 0.23 -23.19 1.15
N GLU A 20 1.52 -22.97 1.02
CA GLU A 20 2.56 -23.46 1.90
C GLU A 20 2.52 -22.76 3.27
N ASP A 21 2.93 -23.49 4.31
CA ASP A 21 3.15 -22.89 5.63
C ASP A 21 4.35 -21.92 5.55
N ILE A 22 4.13 -20.67 5.99
CA ILE A 22 5.10 -19.58 5.93
C ILE A 22 5.56 -19.11 7.32
N GLU A 23 5.13 -19.76 8.39
CA GLU A 23 5.50 -19.37 9.76
C GLU A 23 6.99 -19.52 10.03
N GLN A 24 7.61 -20.57 9.48
CA GLN A 24 9.03 -20.87 9.66
C GLN A 24 9.92 -20.35 8.52
N CYS A 25 9.33 -19.71 7.51
CA CYS A 25 10.08 -19.15 6.40
C CYS A 25 10.86 -17.90 6.83
N THR A 26 12.06 -17.76 6.30
CA THR A 26 12.77 -16.48 6.29
C THR A 26 11.97 -15.44 5.49
N ASP A 27 12.22 -14.14 5.72
CA ASP A 27 11.53 -13.07 4.99
C ASP A 27 11.74 -13.16 3.46
N ALA A 28 12.91 -13.63 3.02
CA ALA A 28 13.22 -13.83 1.61
C ALA A 28 12.44 -15.00 1.00
N GLU A 29 12.29 -16.10 1.74
CA GLU A 29 11.46 -17.24 1.31
C GLU A 29 9.99 -16.85 1.27
N ARG A 30 9.51 -16.09 2.26
CA ARG A 30 8.15 -15.56 2.27
C ARG A 30 7.90 -14.67 1.05
N GLU A 31 8.81 -13.75 0.73
CA GLU A 31 8.72 -12.90 -0.47
C GLU A 31 8.62 -13.75 -1.75
N LYS A 32 9.42 -14.83 -1.86
CA LYS A 32 9.36 -15.76 -2.99
C LYS A 32 8.02 -16.49 -3.08
N LEU A 33 7.49 -17.00 -1.97
CA LEU A 33 6.21 -17.73 -1.93
C LEU A 33 5.03 -16.82 -2.30
N PHE A 34 4.99 -15.58 -1.77
CA PHE A 34 4.01 -14.59 -2.21
C PHE A 34 4.16 -14.26 -3.70
N GLY A 35 5.38 -14.18 -4.22
CA GLY A 35 5.64 -14.01 -5.64
C GLY A 35 5.15 -15.17 -6.52
N GLN A 36 5.10 -16.40 -5.98
CA GLN A 36 4.53 -17.58 -6.66
C GLN A 36 3.00 -17.57 -6.62
N ALA A 37 2.41 -17.21 -5.48
CA ALA A 37 0.96 -17.09 -5.30
C ALA A 37 0.34 -15.85 -5.98
N TYR A 38 1.18 -14.86 -6.34
CA TYR A 38 0.71 -13.60 -6.92
C TYR A 38 -0.02 -13.81 -8.24
N ARG A 39 -1.28 -13.36 -8.27
CA ARG A 39 -2.12 -13.35 -9.46
C ARG A 39 -2.23 -11.90 -9.97
N PRO A 40 -1.67 -11.58 -11.15
CA PRO A 40 -1.80 -10.25 -11.72
C PRO A 40 -3.27 -9.87 -11.96
N LYS A 41 -3.58 -8.58 -11.84
CA LYS A 41 -4.90 -8.00 -12.13
C LYS A 41 -6.05 -8.69 -11.36
N PHE A 42 -5.78 -9.12 -10.12
CA PHE A 42 -6.74 -9.76 -9.24
C PHE A 42 -6.68 -9.17 -7.83
N PHE A 43 -7.85 -8.99 -7.21
CA PHE A 43 -7.99 -8.61 -5.81
C PHE A 43 -8.87 -9.64 -5.08
N PRO A 44 -8.45 -10.18 -3.92
CA PRO A 44 -9.21 -11.20 -3.18
C PRO A 44 -10.38 -10.58 -2.40
N LYS A 45 -11.47 -10.25 -3.10
CA LYS A 45 -12.67 -9.60 -2.54
C LYS A 45 -13.31 -10.36 -1.38
N ASP A 46 -13.11 -11.67 -1.32
CA ASP A 46 -13.57 -12.56 -0.24
C ASP A 46 -12.89 -12.26 1.11
N GLN A 47 -11.75 -11.57 1.10
CA GLN A 47 -11.08 -11.10 2.32
C GLN A 47 -11.63 -9.78 2.86
N LEU A 48 -12.49 -9.08 2.10
CA LEU A 48 -13.11 -7.85 2.58
C LEU A 48 -14.14 -8.14 3.67
N PRO A 49 -14.19 -7.31 4.73
CA PRO A 49 -15.26 -7.41 5.72
C PRO A 49 -16.60 -7.00 5.12
N HIS A 50 -17.67 -7.57 5.66
CA HIS A 50 -19.04 -7.30 5.18
C HIS A 50 -19.45 -5.83 5.35
N ASN A 51 -19.00 -5.17 6.43
CA ASN A 51 -19.27 -3.75 6.71
C ASN A 51 -18.00 -2.93 6.50
N LEU A 52 -17.83 -2.37 5.30
CA LEU A 52 -16.64 -1.59 4.96
C LEU A 52 -16.59 -0.25 5.68
N SER A 53 -17.74 0.41 5.91
CA SER A 53 -17.75 1.71 6.59
C SER A 53 -17.25 1.58 8.03
N GLU A 54 -17.75 0.57 8.76
CA GLU A 54 -17.28 0.28 10.12
C GLU A 54 -15.82 -0.16 10.14
N TYR A 55 -15.41 -1.00 9.18
CA TYR A 55 -14.02 -1.44 9.09
C TYR A 55 -13.05 -0.27 8.90
N ILE A 56 -13.36 0.66 8.00
CA ILE A 56 -12.53 1.83 7.71
C ILE A 56 -12.33 2.71 8.94
N GLN A 57 -13.39 2.93 9.72
CA GLN A 57 -13.33 3.72 10.95
C GLN A 57 -12.39 3.11 12.01
N GLN A 58 -12.14 1.79 11.95
CA GLN A 58 -11.27 1.08 12.88
C GLN A 58 -9.83 0.94 12.38
N LEU A 59 -9.53 1.36 11.14
CA LEU A 59 -8.19 1.27 10.58
C LEU A 59 -7.22 2.18 11.32
N LYS A 60 -6.16 1.57 11.85
CA LYS A 60 -5.06 2.29 12.50
C LYS A 60 -4.01 2.79 11.52
N TYR A 61 -3.97 2.22 10.32
CA TYR A 61 -2.94 2.48 9.33
C TYR A 61 -3.55 2.59 7.93
N VAL A 62 -2.97 3.49 7.13
CA VAL A 62 -3.23 3.63 5.69
C VAL A 62 -1.89 3.57 4.96
N LEU A 63 -1.75 2.67 3.98
CA LEU A 63 -0.58 2.60 3.13
C LEU A 63 -0.73 3.60 1.97
N VAL A 64 0.24 4.50 1.83
CA VAL A 64 0.17 5.57 0.83
C VAL A 64 1.30 5.41 -0.19
N GLY A 65 0.91 5.07 -1.41
CA GLY A 65 1.78 5.07 -2.59
C GLY A 65 1.96 6.48 -3.15
N MET A 66 2.80 6.60 -4.18
CA MET A 66 3.10 7.91 -4.76
C MET A 66 2.02 8.33 -5.77
N ASN A 67 1.75 7.46 -6.74
CA ASN A 67 0.84 7.70 -7.85
C ASN A 67 0.61 6.40 -8.63
N PRO A 68 -0.49 6.31 -9.40
CA PRO A 68 -0.72 5.19 -10.31
C PRO A 68 0.32 5.11 -11.42
N GLY A 69 0.80 3.90 -11.67
CA GLY A 69 1.58 3.59 -12.86
C GLY A 69 0.72 3.59 -14.12
N ASN A 70 1.37 3.72 -15.29
CA ASN A 70 0.70 3.72 -16.60
C ASN A 70 -0.11 2.45 -16.88
N ALA A 71 0.17 1.37 -16.15
CA ALA A 71 -0.57 0.13 -16.25
C ALA A 71 -2.07 0.40 -16.11
N ILE A 72 -2.52 1.39 -15.30
CA ILE A 72 -3.93 1.71 -14.98
C ILE A 72 -4.86 1.79 -16.21
N ALA A 73 -4.35 2.26 -17.35
CA ALA A 73 -5.09 2.34 -18.60
C ALA A 73 -5.43 0.97 -19.22
N GLU A 74 -4.71 -0.09 -18.82
CA GLU A 74 -4.86 -1.47 -19.27
C GLU A 74 -5.55 -2.37 -18.23
N HIS A 75 -6.15 -1.78 -17.19
CA HIS A 75 -6.81 -2.56 -16.14
C HIS A 75 -8.25 -2.91 -16.53
N PRO A 76 -8.70 -4.14 -16.24
CA PRO A 76 -10.13 -4.42 -16.19
C PRO A 76 -10.80 -3.52 -15.14
N GLN A 77 -12.12 -3.32 -15.24
CA GLN A 77 -12.93 -2.56 -14.27
C GLN A 77 -13.05 -3.23 -12.88
N GLU A 78 -12.00 -3.93 -12.44
CA GLU A 78 -11.96 -4.63 -11.17
C GLU A 78 -11.68 -3.61 -10.05
N PRO A 79 -12.63 -3.40 -9.12
CA PRO A 79 -12.44 -2.47 -8.02
C PRO A 79 -11.36 -3.00 -7.06
N PHE A 80 -10.68 -2.06 -6.38
CA PHE A 80 -9.69 -2.33 -5.34
C PHE A 80 -8.45 -3.09 -5.78
N LEU A 81 -8.10 -3.06 -7.06
CA LEU A 81 -6.85 -3.68 -7.47
C LEU A 81 -5.66 -3.03 -6.76
N ASN A 82 -4.77 -3.86 -6.20
CA ASN A 82 -3.58 -3.36 -5.53
C ASN A 82 -2.69 -2.58 -6.51
N PHE A 83 -2.34 -1.35 -6.13
CA PHE A 83 -1.50 -0.36 -6.85
C PHE A 83 -1.32 -0.61 -8.34
N HIS A 84 -0.35 -1.44 -8.71
CA HIS A 84 0.02 -1.61 -10.11
C HIS A 84 -0.54 -2.88 -10.74
N GLY A 85 -0.97 -3.86 -9.94
CA GLY A 85 -1.64 -5.09 -10.40
C GLY A 85 -0.80 -6.03 -11.27
N SER A 86 0.33 -5.57 -11.81
CA SER A 86 1.28 -6.34 -12.61
C SER A 86 2.30 -7.03 -11.72
N LYS A 87 2.70 -8.26 -12.09
CA LYS A 87 3.76 -8.97 -11.36
C LYS A 87 5.10 -8.24 -11.40
N ASN A 88 5.36 -7.49 -12.48
CA ASN A 88 6.63 -6.78 -12.67
C ASN A 88 6.79 -5.59 -11.72
N SER A 89 5.67 -5.06 -11.21
CA SER A 89 5.65 -3.98 -10.21
C SER A 89 6.02 -4.46 -8.81
N ALA A 90 5.97 -5.78 -8.59
CA ALA A 90 6.43 -6.46 -7.39
C ALA A 90 5.59 -6.20 -6.13
N ASP A 91 4.28 -5.95 -6.28
CA ASP A 91 3.33 -5.78 -5.18
C ASP A 91 3.36 -6.96 -4.20
N TYR A 92 3.70 -8.17 -4.66
CA TYR A 92 3.89 -9.36 -3.82
C TYR A 92 4.96 -9.20 -2.73
N ARG A 93 5.93 -8.30 -2.92
CA ARG A 93 6.96 -8.01 -1.92
C ARG A 93 6.38 -7.23 -0.76
N LEU A 94 5.55 -6.23 -1.08
CA LEU A 94 4.76 -5.54 -0.07
C LEU A 94 3.83 -6.51 0.66
N ALA A 95 3.15 -7.39 -0.08
CA ALA A 95 2.29 -8.43 0.49
C ALA A 95 3.04 -9.30 1.52
N ALA A 96 4.22 -9.80 1.17
CA ALA A 96 5.05 -10.60 2.07
C ALA A 96 5.51 -9.84 3.31
N ALA A 97 5.85 -8.55 3.17
CA ALA A 97 6.32 -7.71 4.26
C ALA A 97 5.21 -7.33 5.23
N VAL A 98 3.97 -7.13 4.75
CA VAL A 98 2.83 -6.72 5.59
C VAL A 98 2.03 -7.90 6.14
N TYR A 99 2.14 -9.09 5.54
CA TYR A 99 1.46 -10.29 6.04
C TYR A 99 1.85 -10.62 7.49
N GLY A 100 0.83 -10.93 8.31
CA GLY A 100 1.00 -11.21 9.74
C GLY A 100 1.29 -9.97 10.60
N THR A 101 1.21 -8.76 10.03
CA THR A 101 1.40 -7.49 10.75
C THR A 101 0.09 -6.71 10.84
N LYS A 102 0.06 -5.64 11.65
CA LYS A 102 -1.10 -4.74 11.72
C LYS A 102 -1.38 -3.95 10.42
N LEU A 103 -0.49 -4.03 9.42
CA LEU A 103 -0.69 -3.43 8.10
C LEU A 103 -1.48 -4.34 7.14
N TRP A 104 -1.66 -5.62 7.47
CA TRP A 104 -2.49 -6.50 6.65
C TRP A 104 -3.96 -6.07 6.72
N GLY A 105 -4.59 -5.86 5.57
CA GLY A 105 -5.95 -5.33 5.45
C GLY A 105 -6.11 -3.82 5.60
N SER A 106 -5.02 -3.07 5.83
CA SER A 106 -5.08 -1.60 5.82
C SER A 106 -5.57 -1.04 4.49
N LEU A 107 -6.22 0.12 4.52
CA LEU A 107 -6.53 0.88 3.31
C LEU A 107 -5.23 1.22 2.58
N MET A 108 -5.27 1.14 1.26
CA MET A 108 -4.21 1.53 0.35
C MET A 108 -4.74 2.59 -0.60
N THR A 109 -3.95 3.63 -0.83
CA THR A 109 -4.28 4.69 -1.79
C THR A 109 -3.01 5.40 -2.26
N ASP A 110 -3.11 6.26 -3.26
CA ASP A 110 -1.98 7.03 -3.79
C ASP A 110 -2.09 8.50 -3.44
N LEU A 111 -0.94 9.14 -3.20
CA LEU A 111 -0.87 10.56 -2.87
C LEU A 111 -1.28 11.46 -4.06
N SER A 112 -0.95 11.06 -5.29
CA SER A 112 -1.31 11.82 -6.50
C SER A 112 -2.14 10.98 -7.47
N GLN A 113 -3.11 11.62 -8.13
CA GLN A 113 -3.91 10.99 -9.18
C GLN A 113 -3.21 10.96 -10.55
N GLN A 114 -2.00 11.54 -10.65
CA GLN A 114 -1.25 11.62 -11.90
C GLN A 114 -0.81 10.23 -12.37
N ILE A 115 -1.33 9.80 -13.51
CA ILE A 115 -0.93 8.52 -14.14
C ILE A 115 0.44 8.72 -14.79
N GLN A 116 1.48 8.17 -14.18
CA GLN A 116 2.87 8.35 -14.63
C GLN A 116 3.78 7.25 -14.08
N SER A 117 4.41 6.46 -14.96
CA SER A 117 5.34 5.41 -14.55
C SER A 117 6.72 5.91 -14.10
N ASP A 118 7.14 7.09 -14.56
CA ASP A 118 8.41 7.70 -14.18
C ASP A 118 8.22 8.66 -12.99
N SER A 119 8.63 8.20 -11.80
CA SER A 119 8.44 8.95 -10.57
C SER A 119 9.09 10.33 -10.57
N THR A 120 10.13 10.55 -11.37
CA THR A 120 10.83 11.84 -11.46
C THR A 120 9.99 12.93 -12.16
N LYS A 121 8.95 12.53 -12.88
CA LYS A 121 8.03 13.42 -13.60
C LYS A 121 6.78 13.76 -12.79
N VAL A 122 6.54 13.06 -11.68
CA VAL A 122 5.41 13.31 -10.80
C VAL A 122 5.75 14.47 -9.88
N ARG A 123 4.95 15.53 -9.95
CA ARG A 123 5.07 16.67 -9.05
C ARG A 123 3.99 16.53 -8.00
N ILE A 124 4.43 16.45 -6.75
CA ILE A 124 3.57 16.39 -5.57
C ILE A 124 3.73 17.72 -4.84
N ASP A 125 2.60 18.32 -4.47
CA ASP A 125 2.57 19.53 -3.66
C ASP A 125 1.63 19.40 -2.45
N ALA A 126 1.41 20.52 -1.75
CA ALA A 126 0.54 20.55 -0.57
C ALA A 126 -0.94 20.30 -0.91
N ASN A 127 -1.39 20.61 -2.13
CA ASN A 127 -2.76 20.37 -2.56
C ASN A 127 -3.01 18.88 -2.76
N ASP A 128 -2.04 18.12 -3.28
CA ASP A 128 -2.15 16.64 -3.36
C ASP A 128 -2.35 16.04 -1.96
N VAL A 129 -1.55 16.50 -0.97
CA VAL A 129 -1.65 16.02 0.42
C VAL A 129 -2.99 16.42 1.05
N GLN A 130 -3.45 17.65 0.82
CA GLN A 130 -4.76 18.10 1.32
C GLN A 130 -5.92 17.31 0.68
N ALA A 131 -5.84 17.02 -0.61
CA ALA A 131 -6.84 16.21 -1.30
C ALA A 131 -6.90 14.79 -0.76
N LEU A 132 -5.74 14.17 -0.47
CA LEU A 132 -5.66 12.89 0.21
C LEU A 132 -6.33 12.95 1.59
N GLU A 133 -5.98 13.92 2.45
CA GLU A 133 -6.57 14.03 3.79
C GLU A 133 -8.10 14.19 3.74
N HIS A 134 -8.61 15.04 2.83
CA HIS A 134 -10.05 15.21 2.62
C HIS A 134 -10.72 13.91 2.14
N HIS A 135 -10.05 13.15 1.28
CA HIS A 135 -10.56 11.86 0.80
C HIS A 135 -10.63 10.83 1.93
N LEU A 136 -9.58 10.74 2.76
CA LEU A 136 -9.57 9.85 3.94
C LEU A 136 -10.69 10.21 4.92
N ASP A 137 -10.92 11.51 5.15
CA ASP A 137 -12.01 12.00 5.99
C ASP A 137 -13.38 11.63 5.41
N ALA A 138 -13.56 11.78 4.10
CA ALA A 138 -14.80 11.42 3.40
C ALA A 138 -15.07 9.91 3.41
N LEU A 139 -14.03 9.08 3.42
CA LEU A 139 -14.14 7.63 3.62
C LEU A 139 -14.43 7.25 5.08
N GLY A 140 -14.27 8.18 6.03
CA GLY A 140 -14.45 7.93 7.47
C GLY A 140 -13.23 7.34 8.16
N VAL A 141 -12.03 7.48 7.58
CA VAL A 141 -10.78 7.05 8.22
C VAL A 141 -10.54 7.91 9.47
N ALA A 142 -10.20 7.27 10.59
CA ALA A 142 -9.96 7.98 11.84
C ALA A 142 -8.86 9.06 11.71
N GLN A 143 -9.02 10.17 12.43
CA GLN A 143 -8.06 11.29 12.42
C GLN A 143 -6.71 10.92 13.05
N ASP A 144 -6.69 9.91 13.93
CA ASP A 144 -5.47 9.38 14.55
C ASP A 144 -4.86 8.18 13.79
N ALA A 145 -5.44 7.81 12.64
CA ALA A 145 -4.84 6.82 11.75
C ALA A 145 -3.46 7.28 11.26
N VAL A 146 -2.54 6.33 11.14
CA VAL A 146 -1.15 6.60 10.76
C VAL A 146 -0.95 6.33 9.26
N LEU A 147 -0.44 7.32 8.55
CA LEU A 147 -0.07 7.17 7.14
C LEU A 147 1.29 6.48 7.03
N VAL A 148 1.35 5.36 6.34
CA VAL A 148 2.58 4.62 6.06
C VAL A 148 2.99 4.91 4.63
N ALA A 149 3.94 5.83 4.48
CA ALA A 149 4.44 6.28 3.19
C ALA A 149 5.36 5.25 2.53
N LEU A 150 5.06 4.91 1.27
CA LEU A 150 5.86 4.02 0.44
C LEU A 150 6.86 4.85 -0.38
N GLY A 151 8.14 4.87 0.04
CA GLY A 151 9.19 5.61 -0.66
C GLY A 151 9.41 7.05 -0.14
N GLN A 152 10.61 7.58 -0.41
CA GLN A 152 11.10 8.81 0.23
C GLN A 152 10.32 10.05 -0.22
N THR A 153 9.96 10.13 -1.51
CA THR A 153 9.20 11.26 -2.05
C THR A 153 7.83 11.40 -1.38
N THR A 154 7.11 10.28 -1.28
CA THR A 154 5.81 10.23 -0.59
C THR A 154 5.97 10.61 0.88
N PHE A 155 6.97 10.04 1.57
CA PHE A 155 7.24 10.36 2.97
C PHE A 155 7.54 11.85 3.19
N ASN A 156 8.42 12.45 2.38
CA ASN A 156 8.81 13.84 2.56
C ASN A 156 7.63 14.81 2.40
N ASN A 157 6.74 14.54 1.44
CA ASN A 157 5.56 15.39 1.22
C ASN A 157 4.52 15.19 2.33
N LEU A 158 4.21 13.95 2.68
CA LEU A 158 3.28 13.66 3.78
C LEU A 158 3.81 14.23 5.11
N ASN A 159 5.07 13.97 5.47
CA ASN A 159 5.65 14.45 6.72
C ASN A 159 5.68 15.99 6.82
N LYS A 160 5.64 16.69 5.68
CA LYS A 160 5.63 18.16 5.64
C LYS A 160 4.22 18.75 5.74
N PHE A 161 3.22 18.10 5.14
CA PHE A 161 1.90 18.72 4.92
C PHE A 161 0.72 17.94 5.50
N ALA A 162 0.88 16.66 5.84
CA ALA A 162 -0.18 15.84 6.40
C ALA A 162 -0.46 16.25 7.86
N GLN A 163 -1.73 16.11 8.25
CA GLN A 163 -2.21 16.29 9.61
C GLN A 163 -2.05 14.99 10.42
N ARG A 164 -2.19 13.84 9.74
CA ARG A 164 -2.00 12.52 10.33
C ARG A 164 -0.52 12.21 10.55
N LYS A 165 -0.22 11.36 11.56
CA LYS A 165 1.15 10.88 11.80
C LYS A 165 1.65 10.11 10.58
N VAL A 166 2.90 10.32 10.21
CA VAL A 166 3.52 9.67 9.04
C VAL A 166 4.65 8.73 9.48
N LEU A 167 4.65 7.52 8.94
CA LEU A 167 5.72 6.54 9.03
C LEU A 167 6.28 6.25 7.64
N TYR A 168 7.49 5.70 7.58
CA TYR A 168 8.21 5.44 6.35
C TYR A 168 8.56 3.97 6.18
N ILE A 169 8.27 3.40 5.00
CA ILE A 169 8.93 2.20 4.51
C ILE A 169 9.51 2.42 3.10
N PRO A 170 10.63 1.77 2.75
CA PRO A 170 11.16 1.75 1.39
C PRO A 170 10.10 1.31 0.37
N HIS A 171 10.19 1.82 -0.85
CA HIS A 171 9.30 1.40 -1.92
C HIS A 171 9.65 -0.01 -2.40
N TYR A 172 8.64 -0.85 -2.65
CA TYR A 172 8.78 -2.29 -2.91
C TYR A 172 9.23 -2.65 -4.33
N SER A 173 9.30 -1.69 -5.25
CA SER A 173 9.69 -1.95 -6.63
C SER A 173 11.06 -2.63 -6.74
N ASN A 174 11.22 -3.48 -7.77
CA ASN A 174 12.49 -4.16 -8.04
C ASN A 174 13.67 -3.19 -8.26
N SER A 175 13.39 -1.98 -8.78
CA SER A 175 14.38 -0.91 -8.96
C SER A 175 14.98 -0.39 -7.64
N ASN A 176 14.32 -0.66 -6.52
CA ASN A 176 14.73 -0.25 -5.19
C ASN A 176 15.48 -1.33 -4.40
N ASN A 177 15.87 -2.44 -5.02
CA ASN A 177 16.66 -3.49 -4.36
C ASN A 177 18.02 -2.98 -3.88
N GLY A 178 18.39 -3.34 -2.65
CA GLY A 178 19.75 -3.16 -2.17
C GLY A 178 19.90 -2.96 -0.66
N SER A 179 21.14 -2.67 -0.27
CA SER A 179 21.51 -2.24 1.07
C SER A 179 21.32 -0.73 1.23
N GLY A 180 20.74 -0.31 2.36
CA GLY A 180 20.48 1.09 2.67
C GLY A 180 19.07 1.33 3.22
N ASP A 181 18.90 2.36 4.06
CA ASP A 181 17.64 2.61 4.77
C ASP A 181 16.47 2.98 3.86
N ASN A 182 16.75 3.40 2.63
CA ASN A 182 15.79 3.73 1.59
C ASN A 182 15.67 2.68 0.48
N ARG A 183 16.43 1.58 0.58
CA ARG A 183 16.37 0.45 -0.34
C ARG A 183 15.50 -0.66 0.23
N TRP A 184 14.89 -1.45 -0.63
CA TRP A 184 14.12 -2.61 -0.24
C TRP A 184 15.03 -3.80 0.09
N ASP A 185 14.80 -4.34 1.27
CA ASP A 185 15.32 -5.62 1.76
C ASP A 185 14.22 -6.25 2.63
N ALA A 186 13.78 -7.46 2.29
CA ALA A 186 12.59 -8.08 2.88
C ALA A 186 12.67 -8.14 4.42
N LYS A 187 13.82 -8.58 4.94
CA LYS A 187 14.06 -8.71 6.39
C LYS A 187 14.03 -7.37 7.12
N ARG A 188 14.77 -6.38 6.60
CA ARG A 188 14.82 -5.04 7.19
C ARG A 188 13.45 -4.38 7.17
N VAL A 189 12.72 -4.48 6.06
CA VAL A 189 11.39 -3.86 5.92
C VAL A 189 10.39 -4.54 6.84
N HIS A 190 10.34 -5.87 6.89
CA HIS A 190 9.43 -6.59 7.81
C HIS A 190 9.74 -6.25 9.27
N SER A 191 11.01 -6.25 9.67
CA SER A 191 11.44 -5.84 11.02
C SER A 191 11.06 -4.39 11.35
N ARG A 192 11.17 -3.48 10.39
CA ARG A 192 10.75 -2.08 10.53
C ARG A 192 9.24 -1.98 10.74
N ILE A 193 8.44 -2.71 9.94
CA ILE A 193 6.99 -2.78 10.10
C ILE A 193 6.61 -3.27 11.49
N LEU A 194 7.18 -4.39 11.94
CA LEU A 194 6.94 -4.94 13.27
C LEU A 194 7.31 -3.97 14.39
N THR A 195 8.34 -3.15 14.19
CA THR A 195 8.77 -2.15 15.19
C THR A 195 7.86 -0.93 15.22
N MET A 196 7.48 -0.41 14.06
CA MET A 196 6.68 0.83 13.96
C MET A 196 5.19 0.62 14.22
N THR A 197 4.72 -0.64 14.16
CA THR A 197 3.33 -1.03 14.40
C THR A 197 3.08 -1.70 15.77
N LYS A 198 4.03 -1.62 16.70
CA LYS A 198 3.85 -2.17 18.06
C LYS A 198 2.65 -1.55 18.77
#